data_AF-A0A820PML7-F1
#
_entry.id   AF-A0A820PML7-F1
#
_cell.length_a   1.000
_cell.length_b   1.000
_cell.length_c   1.000
_cell.angle_alpha   90.00
_cell.angle_beta   90.00
_cell.angle_gamma   90.00
#
_symmetry.space_group_name_H-M   'P 1'
#
loop_
_entity.id
_entity.type
_entity.pdbx_description
1 polymer ?
#
loop_
_entity_poly.entity_id
_entity_poly.type
_entity_poly.pdbx_seq_one_letter_code
_entity_poly.pdbx_strand_id
1 'polypeptide(L)' 'NMDRHHMMRIQTFGANTALIHLDNGRSFGRYDHDELSILTPIRQCCLFRYSTFARLYRVYRQGLS' A
#
# COMPACT_ATOMS: atom_id res chain seq x y z
N ASN A 1 -5.32 -3.29 5.68
CA ASN A 1 -5.20 -4.76 5.69
C ASN A 1 -3.86 -5.13 6.29
N MET A 2 -3.85 -5.70 7.50
CA MET A 2 -2.63 -6.13 8.20
C MET A 2 -2.11 -7.49 7.74
N ASP A 3 -2.93 -8.28 7.04
CA ASP A 3 -2.59 -9.66 6.68
C ASP A 3 -1.72 -9.74 5.42
N ARG A 4 -0.69 -8.90 5.34
CA ARG A 4 0.22 -8.79 4.20
C ARG A 4 1.54 -9.49 4.48
N HIS A 5 1.49 -10.81 4.65
CA HIS A 5 2.65 -11.63 5.00
C HIS A 5 3.37 -12.23 3.77
N HIS A 6 2.77 -12.17 2.58
CA HIS A 6 3.37 -12.63 1.32
C HIS A 6 3.24 -11.58 0.20
N MET A 7 4.17 -11.64 -0.76
CA MET A 7 4.16 -10.82 -1.96
C MET A 7 4.23 -11.72 -3.20
N MET A 8 3.26 -11.57 -4.10
CA MET A 8 3.21 -12.34 -5.34
C MET A 8 3.78 -11.53 -6.50
N ARG A 9 4.47 -12.21 -7.42
CA ARG A 9 5.09 -11.66 -8.63
C ARG A 9 4.77 -12.54 -9.83
N ILE A 10 4.73 -11.94 -11.02
CA ILE A 10 4.65 -12.71 -12.27
C ILE A 10 6.06 -13.19 -12.63
N GLN A 11 6.31 -14.50 -12.48
CA GLN A 11 7.63 -15.09 -12.65
C GLN A 11 8.26 -14.82 -14.01
N THR A 12 7.46 -14.86 -15.09
CA THR A 12 7.90 -14.65 -16.48
C THR A 12 8.63 -13.33 -16.72
N PHE A 13 8.38 -12.31 -15.90
CA PHE A 13 8.99 -10.98 -16.03
C PHE A 13 10.15 -10.72 -15.04
N GLY A 14 10.56 -11.72 -14.26
CA GLY A 14 11.73 -11.64 -13.38
C GLY A 14 11.62 -10.63 -12.22
N ALA A 15 12.77 -10.07 -11.81
CA ALA A 15 12.88 -9.21 -10.61
C ALA A 15 12.36 -7.77 -10.82
N ASN A 16 12.18 -7.33 -12.06
CA ASN A 16 11.72 -5.97 -12.38
C ASN A 16 10.25 -5.92 -12.82
N THR A 17 9.39 -6.73 -12.19
CA THR A 17 7.93 -6.70 -12.37
C THR A 17 7.19 -6.11 -11.17
N ALA A 18 5.93 -5.76 -11.40
CA ALA A 18 5.00 -5.30 -10.37
C ALA A 18 4.64 -6.44 -9.40
N LEU A 19 4.23 -6.06 -8.18
CA LEU A 19 3.62 -6.99 -7.23
C LEU A 19 2.13 -7.14 -7.55
N ILE A 20 1.60 -8.35 -7.41
CA ILE A 20 0.17 -8.60 -7.54
C ILE A 20 -0.50 -8.38 -6.19
N HIS A 21 -1.52 -7.52 -6.13
CA HIS A 21 -2.27 -7.19 -4.92
C HIS A 21 -3.46 -8.15 -4.70
N LEU A 22 -3.20 -9.38 -4.28
CA LEU A 22 -4.21 -10.41 -3.98
C LEU A 22 -4.59 -10.47 -2.49
N ASP A 23 -5.54 -11.32 -2.12
CA ASP A 23 -5.93 -11.61 -0.73
C ASP A 23 -6.33 -10.38 0.09
N ASN A 24 -7.27 -9.61 -0.46
CA ASN A 24 -7.78 -8.38 0.15
C ASN A 24 -8.96 -8.58 1.10
N GLY A 25 -9.44 -9.83 1.31
CA GLY A 25 -10.67 -10.13 2.04
C GLY A 25 -10.69 -9.69 3.51
N ARG A 26 -9.51 -9.48 4.12
CA ARG A 26 -9.37 -8.95 5.50
C ARG A 26 -9.25 -7.42 5.56
N SER A 27 -9.66 -6.73 4.51
CA SER A 27 -9.73 -5.26 4.47
C SER A 27 -11.05 -4.74 5.06
N PHE A 28 -11.08 -3.46 5.45
CA PHE A 28 -12.30 -2.76 5.89
C PHE A 28 -13.07 -3.39 7.06
N GLY A 29 -12.40 -4.19 7.89
CA GLY A 29 -13.03 -4.83 9.07
C GLY A 29 -13.34 -3.88 10.23
N ARG A 30 -12.73 -2.68 10.27
CA ARG A 30 -12.95 -1.64 11.27
C ARG A 30 -12.95 -0.27 10.57
N TYR A 31 -13.99 0.52 10.77
CA TYR A 31 -14.14 1.85 10.17
C TYR A 31 -13.75 2.99 11.12
N ASP A 32 -13.67 2.69 12.42
CA ASP A 32 -13.44 3.61 13.54
C ASP A 32 -12.02 3.49 14.12
N HIS A 33 -11.18 2.64 13.53
CA HIS A 33 -9.84 2.36 14.02
C HIS A 33 -8.82 2.37 12.89
N ASP A 34 -7.85 3.27 13.00
CA ASP A 34 -6.69 3.31 12.13
C ASP A 34 -5.56 2.43 12.66
N GLU A 35 -5.25 1.37 11.91
CA GLU A 35 -4.16 0.47 12.26
C GLU A 35 -2.81 0.99 11.73
N LEU A 36 -2.20 1.89 12.49
CA LEU A 36 -0.99 2.62 12.08
C LEU A 36 0.24 1.74 11.87
N SER A 37 0.28 0.53 12.44
CA SER A 37 1.39 -0.40 12.24
C SER A 37 1.56 -0.82 10.78
N ILE A 38 0.50 -0.77 9.96
CA ILE A 38 0.55 -0.98 8.50
C ILE A 38 1.51 0.00 7.81
N LEU A 39 1.64 1.23 8.34
CA LEU A 39 2.49 2.28 7.77
C LEU A 39 3.94 2.19 8.23
N THR A 40 4.31 1.22 9.07
CA THR A 40 5.67 1.05 9.59
C THR A 40 6.74 1.02 8.49
N PRO A 41 6.57 0.30 7.36
CA PRO A 41 7.57 0.31 6.28
C PRO A 41 7.83 1.70 5.69
N ILE A 42 6.80 2.56 5.62
CA ILE A 42 6.96 3.93 5.12
C ILE A 42 7.76 4.76 6.13
N ARG A 43 7.46 4.63 7.43
CA ARG A 43 8.16 5.36 8.50
C ARG A 43 9.61 4.93 8.66
N GLN A 44 9.90 3.65 8.49
CA GLN A 44 11.26 3.12 8.64
C GLN A 44 12.12 3.41 7.40
N CYS A 45 11.58 3.21 6.20
CA CYS A 45 12.36 3.37 4.97
C CYS A 45 12.42 4.81 4.47
N CYS A 46 11.43 5.65 4.80
CA CYS A 46 11.30 7.04 4.33
C CYS A 46 11.42 7.19 2.80
N LEU A 47 11.03 6.15 2.05
CA LEU A 47 11.16 6.09 0.59
C LEU A 47 9.83 5.71 -0.05
N PHE A 48 9.43 6.47 -1.07
CA PHE A 48 8.21 6.25 -1.83
C PHE A 48 8.41 6.67 -3.30
N ARG A 49 7.68 6.03 -4.21
CA ARG A 49 7.71 6.42 -5.63
C ARG A 49 7.08 7.80 -5.80
N TYR A 50 7.74 8.69 -6.55
CA TYR A 50 7.23 10.04 -6.80
C TYR A 50 5.83 10.03 -7.43
N SER A 51 5.56 9.11 -8.36
CA SER A 51 4.23 8.95 -8.98
C SER A 51 3.13 8.64 -7.97
N THR A 52 3.44 7.83 -6.95
CA THR A 52 2.52 7.51 -5.85
C THR A 52 2.26 8.76 -5.00
N PHE A 53 3.32 9.48 -4.59
CA PHE A 53 3.18 10.71 -3.81
C PHE A 53 2.37 11.78 -4.55
N ALA A 54 2.69 12.04 -5.82
CA ALA A 54 1.99 13.05 -6.62
C ALA A 54 0.48 12.75 -6.72
N ARG A 55 0.11 11.46 -6.84
CA ARG A 55 -1.31 11.07 -6.85
C ARG A 55 -1.97 11.20 -5.48
N LEU A 56 -1.31 10.76 -4.40
CA LEU A 56 -1.83 10.92 -3.04
C LEU A 56 -2.03 12.38 -2.65
N TYR A 57 -1.04 13.23 -2.96
CA TYR A 57 -1.11 14.68 -2.71
C TYR A 57 -2.27 15.33 -3.46
N ARG A 58 -2.54 14.90 -4.71
CA ARG A 58 -3.71 15.36 -5.47
C ARG A 58 -5.02 14.97 -4.79
N VAL A 59 -5.17 13.72 -4.34
CA VAL A 59 -6.39 13.25 -3.66
C VAL A 59 -6.61 14.00 -2.35
N TYR A 60 -5.54 14.19 -1.56
CA TYR A 60 -5.58 14.98 -0.33
C TYR A 60 -6.07 16.42 -0.59
N ARG A 61 -5.54 17.08 -1.62
CA ARG A 61 -5.97 18.44 -1.99
C ARG A 61 -7.41 18.54 -2.48
N GLN A 62 -8.03 17.43 -2.89
CA GLN A 62 -9.43 17.39 -3.32
C GLN A 62 -10.41 17.22 -2.17
N GLY A 63 -9.94 17.14 -0.91
CA GLY A 63 -10.80 17.01 0.26
C GLY A 63 -11.45 15.62 0.41
N LEU A 64 -10.86 14.59 -0.22
CA LEU A 64 -11.29 13.19 -0.07
C LEU A 64 -10.59 12.50 1.13
N SER A 65 -10.18 13.28 2.14
CA SER A 65 -9.53 12.80 3.36
C SER A 65 -10.45 12.93 4.56
#